data_AF-A0A7V8W6B1-F1
#
_entry.id   AF-A0A7V8W6B1-F1
#
_cell.length_a   1.000
_cell.length_b   1.000
_cell.length_c   1.000
_cell.angle_alpha   90.00
_cell.angle_beta   90.00
_cell.angle_gamma   90.00
#
_symmetry.space_group_name_H-M   'P 1'
#
loop_
_entity.id
_entity.type
_entity.pdbx_description
1 polymer ?
#
loop_
_entity_poly.entity_id
_entity_poly.type
_entity_poly.pdbx_seq_one_letter_code
_entity_poly.pdbx_strand_id
1 'polypeptide(L)'
;MVRSCRRPRGILSAVACLIVTGITLTSALDGARGLGTEGAGESATGDREALSLIQARCAVCHSTDLITQQRLDREQWMTIVNKMVLWGAQVSPSEQETLLTYLAAHYHPDAAPARVNKGTGQGSGRSPIPVQSLSGEAQ
;
A
#
# COMPACT_ATOMS: atom_id res chain seq x y z
N MET A 1 31.16 12.00 -37.56
CA MET A 1 31.48 11.18 -36.37
C MET A 1 31.87 12.13 -35.25
N VAL A 2 31.09 12.12 -34.17
CA VAL A 2 30.98 13.20 -33.17
C VAL A 2 32.24 13.30 -32.30
N ARG A 3 32.91 14.46 -32.36
CA ARG A 3 33.99 14.82 -31.43
C ARG A 3 33.37 15.62 -30.29
N SER A 4 33.32 15.01 -29.11
CA SER A 4 33.08 15.69 -27.84
C SER A 4 34.12 16.80 -27.62
N CYS A 5 33.69 18.06 -27.67
CA CYS A 5 34.48 19.19 -27.19
C CYS A 5 34.03 19.59 -25.78
N ARG A 6 35.02 19.59 -24.88
CA ARG A 6 34.97 19.92 -23.46
C ARG A 6 34.29 21.26 -23.16
N ARG A 7 33.60 21.32 -22.02
CA ARG A 7 33.15 22.56 -21.35
C ARG A 7 34.36 23.43 -20.95
N PRO A 8 34.39 24.75 -21.26
CA PRO A 8 35.27 25.67 -20.57
C PRO A 8 34.59 26.31 -19.35
N ARG A 9 35.32 26.28 -18.24
CA ARG A 9 35.09 27.04 -17.00
C ARG A 9 35.46 28.51 -17.26
N GLY A 10 34.62 29.46 -16.87
CA GLY A 10 34.90 30.89 -16.94
C GLY A 10 34.16 31.66 -15.85
N ILE A 11 34.83 31.84 -14.72
CA ILE A 11 34.46 32.72 -13.62
C ILE A 11 35.04 34.09 -13.98
N LEU A 12 34.24 35.11 -14.29
CA LEU A 12 34.54 36.55 -14.09
C LEU A 12 33.44 37.42 -14.72
N SER A 13 32.44 37.80 -13.93
CA SER A 13 31.83 39.13 -14.06
C SER A 13 31.06 39.40 -12.78
N ALA A 14 31.71 40.10 -11.86
CA ALA A 14 31.09 40.59 -10.64
C ALA A 14 31.45 42.07 -10.49
N VAL A 15 30.47 42.81 -9.99
CA VAL A 15 30.57 44.03 -9.16
C VAL A 15 30.29 45.39 -9.83
N ALA A 16 29.37 46.11 -9.17
CA ALA A 16 28.96 47.54 -9.25
C ALA A 16 27.76 47.82 -10.17
N CYS A 17 26.54 48.15 -9.72
CA CYS A 17 26.05 48.85 -8.51
C CYS A 17 24.87 48.06 -7.90
N LEU A 18 24.92 47.49 -6.69
CA LEU A 18 24.88 48.15 -5.38
C LEU A 18 23.82 49.26 -5.25
N ILE A 19 22.55 48.87 -5.22
CA ILE A 19 21.57 49.53 -4.35
C ILE A 19 21.69 48.86 -2.97
N VAL A 20 22.69 49.36 -2.25
CA VAL A 20 22.82 49.45 -0.79
C VAL A 20 21.52 49.09 -0.04
N THR A 21 21.49 47.85 0.44
CA THR A 21 21.45 47.54 1.88
C THR A 21 20.55 48.42 2.74
N GLY A 22 19.31 47.97 2.99
CA GLY A 22 18.38 48.73 3.83
C GLY A 22 17.12 48.00 4.28
N ILE A 23 17.12 46.67 4.43
CA ILE A 23 16.13 46.01 5.30
C ILE A 23 16.87 44.94 6.10
N THR A 24 17.49 45.39 7.19
CA THR A 24 18.03 44.53 8.24
C THR A 24 16.88 44.04 9.13
N LEU A 25 16.77 42.71 9.22
CA LEU A 25 16.63 41.92 10.45
C LEU A 25 15.26 41.80 11.16
N THR A 26 14.93 40.52 11.46
CA THR A 26 13.90 39.96 12.36
C THR A 26 12.48 39.88 11.79
N SER A 27 11.82 38.72 11.70
CA SER A 27 11.66 37.69 12.73
C SER A 27 12.04 36.28 12.29
N ALA A 28 12.68 35.56 13.21
CA ALA A 28 12.66 34.11 13.24
C ALA A 28 11.22 33.60 13.48
N LEU A 29 11.00 32.32 13.13
CA LEU A 29 9.87 31.47 13.56
C LEU A 29 8.51 31.68 12.86
N ASP A 30 8.40 31.36 11.57
CA ASP A 30 7.17 30.73 11.04
C ASP A 30 7.66 29.41 10.42
N GLY A 31 7.71 28.35 11.19
CA GLY A 31 6.50 27.69 11.65
C GLY A 31 6.47 26.39 10.87
N ALA A 32 7.00 25.35 11.50
CA ALA A 32 6.84 23.99 11.05
C ALA A 32 5.35 23.72 10.80
N ARG A 33 4.90 23.87 9.56
CA ARG A 33 3.75 23.17 9.05
C ARG A 33 4.24 21.84 8.50
N GLY A 34 4.58 20.97 9.44
CA GLY A 34 4.32 19.56 9.19
C GLY A 34 2.81 19.40 9.09
N LEU A 35 2.30 19.25 7.86
CA LEU A 35 1.04 18.59 7.57
C LEU A 35 1.20 17.92 6.21
N GLY A 36 1.65 16.66 6.24
CA GLY A 36 1.51 15.75 5.12
C GLY A 36 0.02 15.53 4.83
N THR A 37 -0.57 16.44 4.06
CA THR A 37 -1.87 16.24 3.38
C THR A 37 -1.68 15.91 1.90
N GLU A 38 -0.43 15.91 1.43
CA GLU A 38 -0.02 15.50 0.09
C GLU A 38 0.27 13.99 0.12
N GLY A 39 -0.77 13.18 0.17
CA GLY A 39 -0.61 11.72 0.21
C GLY A 39 -1.92 10.97 0.24
N ALA A 40 -2.98 11.60 0.77
CA ALA A 40 -4.31 11.03 0.75
C ALA A 40 -4.89 10.98 -0.68
N GLY A 41 -4.64 12.00 -1.52
CA GLY A 41 -5.13 12.04 -2.90
C GLY A 41 -4.37 11.11 -3.85
N GLU A 42 -3.05 11.01 -3.67
CA GLU A 42 -2.17 10.12 -4.45
C GLU A 42 -2.43 8.65 -4.07
N SER A 43 -2.48 8.34 -2.77
CA SER A 43 -2.77 6.98 -2.29
C SER A 43 -4.20 6.56 -2.62
N ALA A 44 -5.20 7.45 -2.53
CA ALA A 44 -6.57 7.11 -2.94
C ALA A 44 -6.70 6.88 -4.45
N THR A 45 -5.85 7.50 -5.27
CA THR A 45 -5.80 7.21 -6.71
C THR A 45 -5.12 5.89 -6.99
N GLY A 46 -3.96 5.64 -6.37
CA GLY A 46 -3.26 4.35 -6.44
C GLY A 46 -4.12 3.19 -5.92
N ASP A 47 -4.87 3.39 -4.84
CA ASP A 47 -5.77 2.38 -4.27
C ASP A 47 -6.90 2.03 -5.24
N ARG A 48 -7.50 3.03 -5.90
CA ARG A 48 -8.54 2.79 -6.93
C ARG A 48 -7.97 2.05 -8.13
N GLU A 49 -6.76 2.40 -8.56
CA GLU A 49 -6.07 1.70 -9.64
C GLU A 49 -5.79 0.24 -9.27
N ALA A 50 -5.22 -0.01 -8.10
CA ALA A 50 -4.94 -1.34 -7.60
C ALA A 50 -6.20 -2.20 -7.46
N LEU A 51 -7.30 -1.63 -6.94
CA LEU A 51 -8.59 -2.31 -6.87
C LEU A 51 -9.12 -2.66 -8.27
N SER A 52 -8.99 -1.76 -9.24
CA SER A 52 -9.35 -2.04 -10.64
C SER A 52 -8.51 -3.18 -11.21
N LEU A 53 -7.20 -3.20 -10.95
CA LEU A 53 -6.30 -4.26 -11.36
C LEU A 53 -6.65 -5.60 -10.70
N ILE A 54 -6.99 -5.62 -9.41
CA ILE A 54 -7.44 -6.84 -8.72
C ILE A 54 -8.67 -7.43 -9.42
N GLN A 55 -9.65 -6.59 -9.78
CA GLN A 55 -10.84 -7.04 -10.50
C GLN A 55 -10.49 -7.53 -11.92
N ALA A 56 -9.65 -6.79 -12.66
CA ALA A 56 -9.32 -7.13 -14.04
C ALA A 56 -8.36 -8.32 -14.19
N ARG A 57 -7.45 -8.54 -13.24
CA ARG A 57 -6.34 -9.50 -13.36
C ARG A 57 -6.50 -10.74 -12.49
N CYS A 58 -7.11 -10.60 -11.31
CA CYS A 58 -7.17 -11.69 -10.32
C CYS A 58 -8.55 -12.35 -10.28
N ALA A 59 -9.63 -11.57 -10.44
CA ALA A 59 -11.00 -12.10 -10.37
C ALA A 59 -11.41 -12.98 -11.57
N VAL A 60 -10.54 -13.12 -12.57
CA VAL A 60 -10.77 -13.93 -13.78
C VAL A 60 -10.74 -15.43 -13.51
N CYS A 61 -10.04 -15.89 -12.48
CA CYS A 61 -9.87 -17.31 -12.17
C CYS A 61 -10.40 -17.72 -10.78
N HIS A 62 -10.44 -16.79 -9.82
CA HIS A 62 -10.93 -17.06 -8.47
C HIS A 62 -11.54 -15.80 -7.84
N SER A 63 -12.32 -15.96 -6.78
CA SER A 63 -12.87 -14.83 -6.04
C SER A 63 -11.77 -13.96 -5.42
N THR A 64 -12.01 -12.65 -5.31
CA THR A 64 -11.15 -11.72 -4.58
C THR A 64 -11.15 -11.99 -3.07
N ASP A 65 -12.09 -12.78 -2.56
CA ASP A 65 -12.13 -13.19 -1.15
C ASP A 65 -10.85 -13.94 -0.73
N LEU A 66 -10.26 -14.71 -1.66
CA LEU A 66 -8.96 -15.36 -1.39
C LEU A 66 -7.83 -14.36 -1.14
N ILE A 67 -7.93 -13.14 -1.69
CA ILE A 67 -6.94 -12.07 -1.52
C ILE A 67 -7.16 -11.40 -0.16
N THR A 68 -8.41 -11.03 0.17
CA THR A 68 -8.75 -10.29 1.39
C THR A 68 -8.53 -11.10 2.68
N GLN A 69 -8.54 -12.43 2.58
CA GLN A 69 -8.24 -13.34 3.68
C GLN A 69 -6.74 -13.40 4.04
N GLN A 70 -5.84 -13.04 3.13
CA GLN A 70 -4.40 -13.18 3.37
C GLN A 70 -3.87 -12.09 4.29
N ARG A 71 -2.84 -12.42 5.07
CA ARG A 71 -2.06 -11.46 5.84
C ARG A 71 -0.59 -11.74 5.56
N LEU A 72 -0.02 -11.00 4.61
CA LEU A 72 1.31 -11.25 4.05
C LEU A 72 2.09 -9.94 3.96
N ASP A 73 3.39 -10.01 4.18
CA ASP A 73 4.29 -8.89 3.91
C ASP A 73 4.50 -8.68 2.39
N ARG A 74 5.24 -7.63 2.01
CA ARG A 74 5.45 -7.30 0.59
C ARG A 74 6.18 -8.43 -0.18
N GLU A 75 7.17 -9.08 0.43
CA GLU A 75 7.95 -10.14 -0.24
C GLU A 75 7.11 -11.39 -0.47
N GLN A 76 6.28 -11.73 0.51
CA GLN A 76 5.30 -12.80 0.41
C GLN A 76 4.24 -12.49 -0.65
N TRP A 77 3.70 -11.27 -0.68
CA TRP A 77 2.79 -10.84 -1.74
C TRP A 77 3.43 -10.90 -3.13
N MET A 78 4.70 -10.49 -3.27
CA MET A 78 5.45 -10.60 -4.51
C MET A 78 5.54 -12.05 -4.98
N THR A 79 5.80 -12.98 -4.07
CA THR A 79 5.82 -14.42 -4.37
C THR A 79 4.48 -14.90 -4.90
N ILE A 80 3.37 -14.48 -4.28
CA ILE A 80 2.02 -14.86 -4.71
C ILE A 80 1.66 -14.24 -6.06
N VAL A 81 1.92 -12.95 -6.28
CA VAL A 81 1.63 -12.28 -7.55
C VAL A 81 2.44 -12.92 -8.69
N ASN A 82 3.72 -13.19 -8.47
CA ASN A 82 4.57 -13.90 -9.45
C ASN A 82 4.03 -15.29 -9.77
N LYS A 83 3.54 -16.02 -8.76
CA LYS A 83 2.90 -17.32 -8.96
C LYS A 83 1.63 -17.21 -9.82
N MET A 84 0.81 -16.16 -9.63
CA MET A 84 -0.37 -15.93 -10.48
C MET A 84 0.04 -15.60 -11.91
N VAL A 85 1.10 -14.81 -12.11
CA VAL A 85 1.65 -14.52 -13.45
C VAL A 85 2.12 -15.81 -14.13
N LEU A 86 2.84 -16.67 -13.40
CA LEU A 86 3.26 -17.99 -13.90
C LEU A 86 2.06 -18.87 -14.29
N TRP A 87 0.92 -18.70 -13.64
CA TRP A 87 -0.33 -19.41 -13.93
C TRP A 87 -1.21 -18.73 -14.98
N GLY A 88 -0.73 -17.66 -15.61
CA GLY A 88 -1.38 -17.01 -16.74
C GLY A 88 -2.07 -15.68 -16.43
N ALA A 89 -1.92 -15.13 -15.21
CA ALA A 89 -2.38 -13.76 -14.95
C ALA A 89 -1.54 -12.76 -15.76
N GLN A 90 -2.20 -11.94 -16.56
CA GLN A 90 -1.51 -10.94 -17.37
C GLN A 90 -1.28 -9.66 -16.56
N VAL A 91 -0.15 -9.59 -15.86
CA VAL A 91 0.25 -8.43 -15.05
C VAL A 91 1.58 -7.89 -15.57
N SER A 92 1.64 -6.61 -15.92
CA SER A 92 2.87 -5.93 -16.30
C SER A 92 3.71 -5.54 -15.07
N PRO A 93 5.02 -5.26 -15.22
CA PRO A 93 5.86 -4.87 -14.08
C PRO A 93 5.35 -3.65 -13.32
N SER A 94 4.77 -2.66 -14.02
CA SER A 94 4.19 -1.48 -13.37
C SER A 94 2.90 -1.80 -12.61
N GLU A 95 2.01 -2.60 -13.21
CA GLU A 95 0.79 -3.06 -12.51
C GLU A 95 1.14 -3.90 -11.28
N GLN A 96 2.20 -4.71 -11.36
CA GLN A 96 2.71 -5.48 -10.24
C GLN A 96 3.17 -4.58 -9.09
N GLU A 97 3.93 -3.52 -9.36
CA GLU A 97 4.33 -2.57 -8.31
C GLU A 97 3.13 -1.87 -7.65
N THR A 98 2.13 -1.47 -8.46
CA THR A 98 0.86 -0.91 -7.96
C THR A 98 0.13 -1.90 -7.05
N LEU A 99 0.01 -3.16 -7.49
CA LEU A 99 -0.60 -4.23 -6.71
C LEU A 99 0.17 -4.51 -5.41
N LEU A 100 1.49 -4.64 -5.45
CA LEU A 100 2.29 -4.92 -4.25
C LEU A 100 2.25 -3.81 -3.22
N THR A 101 2.19 -2.57 -3.67
CA THR A 101 2.03 -1.40 -2.80
C THR A 101 0.69 -1.44 -2.08
N TYR A 102 -0.39 -1.71 -2.82
CA TYR A 102 -1.72 -1.85 -2.23
C TYR A 102 -1.82 -3.06 -1.29
N LEU A 103 -1.47 -4.24 -1.77
CA LEU A 103 -1.64 -5.49 -1.02
C LEU A 103 -0.83 -5.48 0.29
N ALA A 104 0.40 -4.99 0.26
CA ALA A 104 1.22 -4.87 1.46
C ALA A 104 0.71 -3.80 2.42
N ALA A 105 0.12 -2.70 1.93
CA ALA A 105 -0.43 -1.65 2.80
C ALA A 105 -1.74 -2.08 3.50
N HIS A 106 -2.61 -2.79 2.78
CA HIS A 106 -3.97 -3.11 3.24
C HIS A 106 -4.09 -4.49 3.88
N TYR A 107 -3.19 -5.43 3.53
CA TYR A 107 -3.22 -6.82 3.99
C TYR A 107 -1.90 -7.28 4.62
N HIS A 108 -1.14 -6.36 5.24
CA HIS A 108 0.01 -6.71 6.08
C HIS A 108 -0.42 -7.53 7.31
N PRO A 109 0.43 -8.42 7.88
CA PRO A 109 0.19 -9.02 9.19
C PRO A 109 -0.07 -8.00 10.31
N ASP A 110 0.56 -6.83 10.20
CA ASP A 110 0.41 -5.73 11.16
C ASP A 110 -0.67 -4.71 10.76
N ALA A 111 -1.41 -4.94 9.68
CA ALA A 111 -2.54 -4.10 9.32
C ALA A 111 -3.58 -4.20 10.44
N ALA A 112 -3.90 -3.08 11.09
CA ALA A 112 -4.81 -3.05 12.22
C ALA A 112 -6.10 -3.81 11.84
N PRO A 113 -6.57 -4.77 12.66
CA PRO A 113 -7.80 -5.49 12.34
C PRO A 113 -8.91 -4.45 12.17
N ALA A 114 -9.72 -4.61 11.12
CA ALA A 114 -10.94 -3.84 10.95
C ALA A 114 -11.62 -3.76 12.30
N ARG A 115 -11.84 -2.54 12.81
CA ARG A 115 -12.32 -2.30 14.17
C ARG A 115 -13.65 -3.04 14.34
N VAL A 116 -13.61 -4.27 14.85
CA VAL A 116 -14.78 -4.95 15.37
C VAL A 116 -15.12 -4.16 16.61
N ASN A 117 -16.10 -3.25 16.48
CA ASN A 117 -16.79 -2.72 17.63
C ASN A 117 -17.40 -3.95 18.31
N LYS A 118 -16.76 -4.42 19.39
CA LYS A 118 -17.38 -5.38 20.32
C LYS A 118 -18.53 -4.65 20.98
N GLY A 119 -19.66 -4.59 20.28
CA GLY A 119 -20.94 -4.34 20.92
C GLY A 119 -21.12 -5.43 21.96
N THR A 120 -21.13 -5.02 23.21
CA THR A 120 -21.57 -5.79 24.36
C THR A 120 -22.87 -6.49 24.02
N GLY A 121 -22.76 -7.77 23.68
CA GLY A 121 -23.87 -8.66 23.35
C GLY A 121 -23.65 -9.98 24.07
N GLN A 122 -24.11 -10.03 25.31
CA GLN A 122 -24.24 -11.24 26.09
C GLN A 122 -25.21 -12.19 25.37
N GLY A 123 -24.67 -13.14 24.61
CA GLY A 123 -25.41 -14.19 23.93
C GLY A 123 -25.23 -15.52 24.66
N SER A 124 -26.26 -15.89 25.39
CA SER A 124 -26.49 -17.12 26.14
C SER A 124 -25.91 -18.41 25.52
N GLY A 125 -25.49 -19.31 26.40
CA GLY A 125 -24.76 -20.54 26.11
C GLY A 125 -25.39 -21.46 25.07
N ARG A 126 -24.52 -22.07 24.27
CA ARG A 126 -24.84 -23.27 23.51
C ARG A 126 -24.43 -24.46 24.37
N SER A 127 -25.42 -25.11 24.97
CA SER A 127 -25.26 -26.37 25.70
C SER A 127 -24.55 -27.41 24.82
N PRO A 128 -23.64 -28.24 25.34
CA PRO A 128 -23.13 -29.39 24.60
C PRO A 128 -24.28 -30.37 24.33
N ILE A 129 -24.38 -30.86 23.10
CA ILE A 129 -25.31 -31.96 22.77
C ILE A 129 -24.80 -33.23 23.46
N PRO A 130 -25.61 -33.95 24.26
CA PRO A 130 -25.22 -35.24 24.79
C PRO A 130 -25.19 -36.28 23.66
N VAL A 131 -24.04 -36.93 23.47
CA VAL A 131 -23.92 -38.13 22.63
C VAL A 131 -24.66 -39.27 23.33
N GLN A 132 -25.89 -39.53 22.90
CA GLN A 132 -26.65 -40.69 23.36
C GLN A 132 -26.06 -41.94 22.73
N SER A 133 -25.39 -42.73 23.57
CA SER A 133 -25.01 -44.12 23.33
C SER A 133 -26.26 -44.92 22.95
N LEU A 134 -26.35 -45.34 21.70
CA LEU A 134 -27.35 -46.32 21.26
C LEU A 134 -26.64 -47.66 21.06
N SER A 135 -26.82 -48.51 22.06
CA SER A 135 -26.60 -49.95 21.99
C SER A 135 -27.37 -50.53 20.81
N GLY A 136 -26.67 -51.24 19.94
CA GLY A 136 -27.25 -52.05 18.87
C GLY A 136 -26.75 -53.47 18.99
N GLU A 137 -27.49 -54.27 19.75
CA GLU A 137 -27.37 -55.72 19.82
C GLU A 137 -27.72 -56.31 18.44
N ALA A 138 -26.84 -57.17 17.91
CA ALA A 138 -27.17 -58.03 16.79
C ALA A 138 -26.80 -59.47 17.17
N GLN A 139 -27.79 -60.32 16.94
CA GLN A 139 -27.89 -61.74 17.27
C GLN A 139 -26.83 -62.60 16.59
#